data_AF-A0A7S2AR36-F1
#
_entry.id   AF-A0A7S2AR36-F1
#
_cell.length_a   1.000
_cell.length_b   1.000
_cell.length_c   1.000
_cell.angle_alpha   90.00
_cell.angle_beta   90.00
_cell.angle_gamma   90.00
#
_symmetry.space_group_name_H-M   'P 1'
#
loop_
_entity.id
_entity.type
_entity.pdbx_description
1 polymer ?
#
loop_
_entity_poly.entity_id
_entity_poly.type
_entity_poly.pdbx_seq_one_letter_code
_entity_poly.pdbx_strand_id
1 'polypeptide(L)'
;AASALPPPPPAQPKKCVDRAATLAFSPTAPYVAAGTMAGAIDMSFTTSSTLEIFKVDFDGSTELPLAGAAVPAPERFHRLAWGTTGIESETHSLGIIAGGLVDGTVLLYDPSKVVGTATSSDDANGDSAASGAVVAKLNQHTSAV
;
A
#
# COMPACT_ATOMS: atom_id res chain seq x y z
N ALA A 1 -27.32 -45.64 -15.93
CA ALA A 1 -26.39 -45.19 -14.88
C ALA A 1 -25.90 -43.81 -15.25
N ALA A 2 -26.33 -42.75 -14.55
CA ALA A 2 -25.85 -41.40 -14.77
C ALA A 2 -24.53 -41.23 -14.03
N SER A 3 -23.43 -41.10 -14.77
CA SER A 3 -22.11 -40.81 -14.20
C SER A 3 -22.13 -39.38 -13.66
N ALA A 4 -22.12 -39.22 -12.34
CA ALA A 4 -22.04 -37.90 -11.71
C ALA A 4 -20.66 -37.30 -11.98
N LEU A 5 -20.64 -36.11 -12.58
CA LEU A 5 -19.42 -35.33 -12.80
C LEU A 5 -18.77 -35.00 -11.44
N PRO A 6 -17.45 -35.19 -11.25
CA PRO A 6 -16.79 -34.82 -10.01
C PRO A 6 -16.92 -33.30 -9.76
N PRO A 7 -16.99 -32.87 -8.48
CA PRO A 7 -17.08 -31.46 -8.15
C PRO A 7 -15.85 -30.69 -8.66
N PRO A 8 -16.00 -29.43 -9.10
CA PRO A 8 -14.87 -28.63 -9.55
C PRO A 8 -13.89 -28.40 -8.40
N PRO A 9 -12.58 -28.33 -8.70
CA PRO A 9 -11.58 -28.02 -7.69
C PRO A 9 -11.85 -26.64 -7.06
N PRO A 10 -11.48 -26.43 -5.79
CA PRO A 10 -11.63 -25.14 -5.14
C PRO A 10 -10.86 -24.07 -5.93
N ALA A 11 -11.50 -22.92 -6.14
CA ALA A 11 -10.88 -21.79 -6.84
C ALA A 11 -9.65 -21.33 -6.07
N GLN A 12 -8.48 -21.40 -6.71
CA GLN A 12 -7.23 -20.89 -6.16
C GLN A 12 -7.15 -19.36 -6.37
N PRO A 13 -6.63 -18.60 -5.39
CA PRO A 13 -6.43 -17.17 -5.57
C PRO A 13 -5.47 -16.93 -6.74
N LYS A 14 -5.79 -15.96 -7.59
CA LYS A 14 -4.90 -15.57 -8.70
C LYS A 14 -3.70 -14.74 -8.22
N LYS A 15 -3.86 -14.05 -7.09
CA LYS A 15 -2.83 -13.27 -6.42
C LYS A 15 -3.00 -13.37 -4.90
N CYS A 16 -1.93 -13.61 -4.15
CA CYS A 16 -1.97 -13.63 -2.69
C CYS A 16 -0.72 -13.00 -2.07
N VAL A 17 -0.91 -12.37 -0.91
CA VAL A 17 0.14 -11.97 0.03
C VAL A 17 -0.37 -12.31 1.42
N ASP A 18 0.40 -13.07 2.19
CA ASP A 18 0.06 -13.47 3.55
C ASP A 18 0.41 -12.34 4.54
N ARG A 19 -0.38 -11.25 4.51
CA ARG A 19 -0.23 -10.10 5.41
C ARG A 19 -1.58 -9.53 5.81
N ALA A 20 -1.73 -9.16 7.07
CA ALA A 20 -2.87 -8.37 7.53
C ALA A 20 -2.67 -6.89 7.15
N ALA A 21 -3.33 -6.47 6.07
CA ALA A 21 -3.18 -5.13 5.52
C ALA A 21 -4.52 -4.50 5.15
N THR A 22 -4.58 -3.18 5.26
CA THR A 22 -5.61 -2.36 4.63
C THR A 22 -5.15 -2.08 3.20
N LEU A 23 -6.08 -2.00 2.23
CA LEU A 23 -5.75 -1.88 0.82
C LEU A 23 -6.36 -0.63 0.17
N ALA A 24 -5.68 -0.09 -0.83
CA ALA A 24 -6.23 0.89 -1.76
C ALA A 24 -5.71 0.63 -3.18
N PHE A 25 -6.59 0.63 -4.18
CA PHE A 25 -6.24 0.39 -5.57
C PHE A 25 -5.90 1.69 -6.28
N SER A 26 -4.85 1.67 -7.10
CA SER A 26 -4.52 2.82 -7.95
C SER A 26 -5.64 3.06 -8.95
N PRO A 27 -6.05 4.33 -9.15
CA PRO A 27 -7.13 4.66 -10.08
C PRO A 27 -6.71 4.60 -11.55
N THR A 28 -5.40 4.66 -11.84
CA THR A 28 -4.88 4.85 -13.21
C THR A 28 -3.84 3.82 -13.63
N ALA A 29 -3.35 2.99 -12.71
CA ALA A 29 -2.28 2.03 -12.97
C ALA A 29 -2.54 0.68 -12.27
N PRO A 30 -1.90 -0.42 -12.70
CA PRO A 30 -2.06 -1.74 -12.10
C PRO A 30 -1.24 -1.87 -10.81
N TYR A 31 -1.54 -1.02 -9.82
CA TYR A 31 -0.89 -1.02 -8.51
C TYR A 31 -1.92 -1.11 -7.39
N VAL A 32 -1.53 -1.72 -6.28
CA VAL A 32 -2.29 -1.74 -5.03
C VAL A 32 -1.38 -1.32 -3.89
N ALA A 33 -1.83 -0.36 -3.10
CA ALA A 33 -1.18 0.05 -1.86
C ALA A 33 -1.70 -0.83 -0.72
N ALA A 34 -0.79 -1.30 0.13
CA ALA A 34 -1.09 -2.10 1.30
C ALA A 34 -0.41 -1.50 2.52
N GLY A 35 -1.18 -1.15 3.53
CA GLY A 35 -0.66 -0.64 4.79
C GLY A 35 -0.93 -1.62 5.93
N THR A 36 0.01 -1.76 6.86
CA THR A 36 -0.16 -2.63 8.04
C THR A 36 -1.47 -2.31 8.76
N MET A 37 -2.36 -3.30 8.86
CA MET A 37 -3.71 -3.10 9.42
C MET A 37 -3.67 -2.91 10.94
N ALA A 38 -4.39 -1.89 11.43
CA ALA A 38 -4.62 -1.70 12.84
C ALA A 38 -5.42 -2.85 13.47
N GLY A 39 -5.08 -3.26 14.69
CA GLY A 39 -5.74 -4.38 15.38
C GLY A 39 -5.35 -5.78 14.89
N ALA A 40 -4.53 -5.89 13.84
CA ALA A 40 -3.98 -7.18 13.43
C ALA A 40 -2.88 -7.64 14.40
N ILE A 41 -2.97 -8.90 14.81
CA ILE A 41 -1.90 -9.64 15.47
C ILE A 41 -1.20 -10.47 14.40
N ASP A 42 -0.08 -9.95 13.89
CA ASP A 42 0.77 -10.73 13.00
C ASP A 42 1.53 -11.80 13.80
N MET A 43 1.84 -12.92 13.15
CA MET A 43 2.56 -14.07 13.73
C MET A 43 3.95 -13.68 14.27
N SER A 44 4.46 -12.52 13.86
CA SER A 44 5.77 -11.99 14.28
C SER A 44 5.75 -11.07 15.51
N PHE A 45 4.57 -10.77 16.10
CA PHE A 45 4.42 -9.77 17.19
C PHE A 45 5.04 -8.39 16.89
N THR A 46 5.30 -8.08 15.63
CA THR A 46 5.96 -6.84 15.23
C THR A 46 4.99 -5.66 15.34
N THR A 47 5.45 -4.61 16.02
CA THR A 47 4.71 -3.34 16.14
C THR A 47 4.99 -2.39 14.97
N SER A 48 5.96 -2.70 14.12
CA SER A 48 6.30 -1.87 12.96
C SER A 48 5.12 -1.74 11.98
N SER A 49 4.86 -0.50 11.56
CA SER A 49 3.87 -0.18 10.53
C SER A 49 4.57 0.28 9.27
N THR A 50 4.08 -0.18 8.12
CA THR A 50 4.62 0.19 6.81
C THR A 50 3.49 0.37 5.80
N LEU A 51 3.78 1.16 4.76
CA LEU A 51 3.01 1.27 3.54
C LEU A 51 3.85 0.67 2.39
N GLU A 52 3.30 -0.33 1.73
CA GLU A 52 3.91 -1.04 0.60
C GLU A 52 3.06 -0.81 -0.65
N ILE A 53 3.69 -0.79 -1.83
CA ILE A 53 2.98 -0.76 -3.11
C ILE A 53 3.34 -2.01 -3.89
N PHE A 54 2.34 -2.74 -4.34
CA PHE A 54 2.48 -3.94 -5.13
C PHE A 54 2.02 -3.70 -6.55
N LYS A 55 2.73 -4.29 -7.51
CA LYS A 55 2.29 -4.34 -8.91
C LYS A 55 1.32 -5.51 -9.09
N VAL A 56 0.20 -5.24 -9.74
CA VAL A 56 -0.82 -6.24 -10.08
C VAL A 56 -0.66 -6.60 -11.55
N ASP A 57 0.23 -7.52 -11.85
CA ASP A 57 0.33 -8.18 -13.15
C ASP A 57 -0.49 -9.49 -13.17
N PHE A 58 -0.88 -9.97 -14.34
CA PHE A 58 -1.56 -11.26 -14.49
C PHE A 58 -0.77 -12.20 -15.39
N ASP A 59 0.54 -12.24 -15.17
CA ASP A 59 1.52 -13.05 -15.91
C ASP A 59 1.44 -14.57 -15.62
N GLY A 60 0.58 -14.96 -14.69
CA GLY A 60 0.41 -16.35 -14.24
C GLY A 60 1.09 -16.64 -12.90
N SER A 61 1.89 -15.71 -12.36
CA SER A 61 2.40 -15.81 -10.99
C SER A 61 1.29 -15.54 -9.97
N THR A 62 1.32 -16.24 -8.84
CA THR A 62 0.41 -15.99 -7.71
C THR A 62 0.96 -14.93 -6.75
N GLU A 63 2.26 -14.66 -6.82
CA GLU A 63 2.89 -13.64 -5.98
C GLU A 63 2.65 -12.24 -6.55
N LEU A 64 2.56 -11.26 -5.66
CA LEU A 64 2.49 -9.85 -6.00
C LEU A 64 3.86 -9.21 -5.77
N PRO A 65 4.58 -8.80 -6.83
CA PRO A 65 5.87 -8.17 -6.67
C PRO A 65 5.74 -6.77 -6.06
N LEU A 66 6.63 -6.44 -5.13
CA LEU A 66 6.79 -5.08 -4.60
C LEU A 66 7.24 -4.16 -5.72
N ALA A 67 6.51 -3.06 -5.90
CA ALA A 67 6.81 -2.04 -6.87
C ALA A 67 7.86 -1.03 -6.36
N GLY A 68 8.34 -1.17 -5.12
CA GLY A 68 9.23 -0.23 -4.45
C GLY A 68 9.65 -0.69 -3.06
N ALA A 69 10.38 0.16 -2.32
CA ALA A 69 10.71 -0.11 -0.93
C ALA A 69 9.51 0.16 -0.02
N ALA A 70 9.37 -0.63 1.05
CA ALA A 70 8.36 -0.39 2.07
C ALA A 70 8.62 0.95 2.78
N VAL A 71 7.61 1.81 2.88
CA VAL A 71 7.69 3.11 3.55
C VAL A 71 7.28 2.94 5.01
N PRO A 72 8.15 3.24 5.99
CA PRO A 72 7.77 3.24 7.40
C PRO A 72 6.61 4.19 7.68
N ALA A 73 5.66 3.74 8.48
CA ALA A 73 4.59 4.55 9.02
C ALA A 73 4.71 4.62 10.55
N PRO A 74 4.39 5.76 11.17
CA PRO A 74 4.51 5.91 12.62
C PRO A 74 3.50 5.04 13.39
N GLU A 75 2.33 4.79 12.79
CA GLU A 75 1.24 4.03 13.38
C GLU A 75 0.57 3.15 12.32
N ARG A 76 -0.22 2.16 12.76
CA ARG A 76 -0.96 1.25 11.88
C ARG A 76 -2.13 1.94 11.16
N PHE A 77 -2.55 1.40 10.03
CA PHE A 77 -3.61 1.98 9.21
C PHE A 77 -4.98 1.41 9.54
N HIS A 78 -5.95 2.29 9.81
CA HIS A 78 -7.37 1.95 9.83
C HIS A 78 -8.00 2.02 8.45
N ARG A 79 -7.51 2.94 7.60
CA ARG A 79 -8.07 3.18 6.27
C ARG A 79 -6.99 3.64 5.31
N LEU A 80 -7.07 3.17 4.08
CA LEU A 80 -6.31 3.68 2.94
C LEU A 80 -7.27 4.05 1.82
N ALA A 81 -6.95 5.13 1.12
CA ALA A 81 -7.62 5.55 -0.09
C ALA A 81 -6.59 6.06 -1.08
N TRP A 82 -6.81 5.82 -2.36
CA TRP A 82 -5.93 6.27 -3.43
C TRP A 82 -6.74 7.16 -4.38
N GLY A 83 -6.42 8.45 -4.42
CA GLY A 83 -7.10 9.46 -5.23
C GLY A 83 -6.30 9.84 -6.48
N THR A 84 -6.98 10.47 -7.43
CA THR A 84 -6.42 10.93 -8.72
C THR A 84 -5.81 12.33 -8.65
N THR A 85 -5.77 12.95 -7.47
CA THR A 85 -5.26 14.32 -7.29
C THR A 85 -3.82 14.45 -7.80
N GLY A 86 -3.58 15.42 -8.66
CA GLY A 86 -2.25 15.70 -9.21
C GLY A 86 -1.86 14.89 -10.45
N ILE A 87 -2.70 13.94 -10.89
CA ILE A 87 -2.45 13.17 -12.12
C ILE A 87 -2.58 14.08 -13.34
N GLU A 88 -3.69 14.79 -13.50
CA GLU A 88 -3.95 15.64 -14.69
C GLU A 88 -2.94 16.79 -14.83
N SER A 89 -2.40 17.28 -13.72
CA SER A 89 -1.36 18.31 -13.68
C SER A 89 0.06 17.75 -13.77
N GLU A 90 0.22 16.42 -13.89
CA GLU A 90 1.51 15.70 -13.89
C GLU A 90 2.39 15.98 -12.65
N THR A 91 1.83 16.58 -11.60
CA THR A 91 2.54 16.87 -10.34
C THR A 91 2.71 15.60 -9.50
N HIS A 92 1.73 14.69 -9.59
CA HIS A 92 1.74 13.36 -8.97
C HIS A 92 1.20 12.35 -9.99
N SER A 93 2.08 11.80 -10.82
CA SER A 93 1.69 10.96 -11.98
C SER A 93 0.88 9.70 -11.62
N LEU A 94 1.00 9.22 -10.38
CA LEU A 94 0.22 8.10 -9.86
C LEU A 94 -0.86 8.54 -8.86
N GLY A 95 -1.11 9.84 -8.69
CA GLY A 95 -2.09 10.38 -7.75
C GLY A 95 -1.57 10.48 -6.33
N ILE A 96 -2.46 10.43 -5.33
CA ILE A 96 -2.11 10.55 -3.91
C ILE A 96 -2.77 9.43 -3.11
N ILE A 97 -2.02 8.84 -2.19
CA ILE A 97 -2.55 7.89 -1.21
C ILE A 97 -2.79 8.62 0.12
N ALA A 98 -3.99 8.52 0.66
CA ALA A 98 -4.32 8.98 2.01
C ALA A 98 -4.44 7.79 2.95
N GLY A 99 -3.66 7.79 4.03
CA GLY A 99 -3.72 6.80 5.09
C GLY A 99 -4.16 7.42 6.41
N GLY A 100 -5.24 6.88 6.99
CA GLY A 100 -5.70 7.21 8.33
C GLY A 100 -5.12 6.25 9.36
N LEU A 101 -4.43 6.79 10.35
CA LEU A 101 -3.65 6.04 11.34
C LEU A 101 -4.42 5.85 12.66
N VAL A 102 -3.93 4.96 13.53
CA VAL A 102 -4.52 4.66 14.85
C VAL A 102 -4.61 5.87 15.76
N ASP A 103 -3.62 6.77 15.70
CA ASP A 103 -3.56 7.99 16.50
C ASP A 103 -4.48 9.11 15.98
N GLY A 104 -5.24 8.87 14.91
CA GLY A 104 -6.10 9.86 14.26
C GLY A 104 -5.36 10.81 13.32
N THR A 105 -4.06 10.62 13.10
CA THR A 105 -3.31 11.33 12.07
C THR A 105 -3.73 10.85 10.68
N VAL A 106 -3.73 11.74 9.69
CA VAL A 106 -3.80 11.39 8.28
C VAL A 106 -2.47 11.70 7.60
N LEU A 107 -1.87 10.71 6.97
CA LEU A 107 -0.68 10.88 6.13
C LEU A 107 -1.05 10.83 4.66
N LEU A 108 -0.52 11.77 3.89
CA LEU A 108 -0.62 11.78 2.44
C LEU A 108 0.71 11.34 1.85
N TYR A 109 0.66 10.37 0.94
CA TYR A 109 1.82 9.80 0.26
C TYR A 109 1.74 10.04 -1.24
N ASP A 110 2.89 10.31 -1.84
CA ASP A 110 3.09 10.29 -3.29
C ASP A 110 3.57 8.89 -3.74
N PRO A 111 2.70 8.04 -4.30
CA PRO A 111 3.07 6.72 -4.80
C PRO A 111 4.13 6.74 -5.91
N SER A 112 4.24 7.82 -6.70
CA SER A 112 5.28 7.93 -7.73
C SER A 112 6.67 7.95 -7.12
N LYS A 113 6.81 8.46 -5.89
CA LYS A 113 8.07 8.45 -5.12
C LYS A 113 8.38 7.08 -4.52
N VAL A 114 7.39 6.21 -4.35
CA VAL A 114 7.57 4.86 -3.78
C VAL A 114 7.89 3.86 -4.89
N VAL A 115 7.19 3.92 -6.02
CA VAL A 115 7.35 2.96 -7.13
C VAL A 115 8.69 3.11 -7.87
N GLY A 116 9.31 4.30 -7.83
CA GLY A 116 10.59 4.57 -8.50
C GLY A 116 11.85 4.12 -7.75
N THR A 117 11.75 3.75 -6.47
CA THR A 117 12.95 3.44 -5.66
C THR A 117 13.51 2.04 -5.93
N ALA A 118 12.79 1.18 -6.67
CA ALA A 118 13.26 -0.15 -7.04
C ALA A 118 14.41 -0.13 -8.06
N THR A 119 14.64 0.98 -8.76
CA THR A 119 15.59 1.08 -9.89
C THR A 119 16.80 1.99 -9.66
N SER A 120 16.97 2.56 -8.46
CA SER A 120 18.01 3.57 -8.19
C SER A 120 18.88 3.16 -7.01
N SER A 121 19.84 2.26 -7.24
CA SER A 121 20.81 1.80 -6.26
C SER A 121 22.00 2.76 -6.01
N ASP A 122 21.91 4.03 -6.43
CA ASP A 122 23.07 4.93 -6.45
C ASP A 122 23.02 6.15 -5.51
N ASP A 123 22.03 6.29 -4.62
CA ASP A 123 22.03 7.35 -3.59
C ASP A 123 21.75 6.79 -2.19
N ALA A 124 22.76 6.13 -1.64
CA ALA A 124 22.81 5.72 -0.24
C ALA A 124 23.03 6.93 0.69
N ASN A 125 21.96 7.61 1.08
CA ASN A 125 21.94 8.34 2.34
C ASN A 125 20.65 7.99 3.11
N GLY A 126 20.78 7.00 3.99
CA GLY A 126 19.70 6.34 4.71
C GLY A 126 19.10 7.19 5.83
N ASP A 127 18.25 8.14 5.45
CA ASP A 127 17.26 8.79 6.32
C ASP A 127 16.12 9.49 5.53
N SER A 128 16.30 9.73 4.22
CA SER A 128 15.39 10.60 3.45
C SER A 128 14.34 9.87 2.59
N ALA A 129 14.49 8.58 2.30
CA ALA A 129 13.60 7.86 1.38
C ALA A 129 12.15 7.72 1.91
N ALA A 130 12.00 7.52 3.22
CA ALA A 130 10.69 7.48 3.89
C ALA A 130 10.06 8.88 4.00
N SER A 131 10.89 9.90 4.22
CA SER A 131 10.46 11.30 4.34
C SER A 131 10.01 11.87 2.99
N GLY A 132 10.67 11.49 1.89
CA GLY A 132 10.37 12.00 0.55
C GLY A 132 9.07 11.50 -0.08
N ALA A 133 8.51 10.38 0.40
CA ALA A 133 7.23 9.87 -0.06
C ALA A 133 6.04 10.53 0.64
N VAL A 134 6.22 11.05 1.86
CA VAL A 134 5.16 11.72 2.63
C VAL A 134 5.07 13.17 2.17
N VAL A 135 3.97 13.54 1.50
CA VAL A 135 3.76 14.90 1.00
C VAL A 135 3.08 15.81 2.01
N ALA A 136 2.31 15.24 2.94
CA ALA A 136 1.69 16.00 4.02
C ALA A 136 1.33 15.11 5.21
N LYS A 137 1.32 15.73 6.39
CA LYS A 137 0.84 15.14 7.64
C LYS A 137 -0.23 16.05 8.23
N LEU A 138 -1.41 15.50 8.45
CA LEU A 138 -2.54 16.20 9.07
C LEU A 138 -2.79 15.59 10.45
N ASN A 139 -2.42 16.35 11.49
CA ASN A 139 -2.69 15.99 12.87
C ASN A 139 -4.15 16.34 13.24
N GLN A 140 -4.67 15.74 14.31
CA GLN A 140 -6.04 15.96 14.77
C GLN A 140 -6.42 17.46 14.81
N HIS A 141 -7.62 17.78 14.34
CA HIS A 141 -8.23 19.09 14.57
C HIS A 141 -8.40 19.28 16.09
N THR A 142 -7.55 20.10 16.70
CA THR A 142 -7.90 20.73 17.96
C THR A 142 -9.10 21.61 17.66
N SER A 143 -10.28 21.24 18.16
CA SER A 143 -11.40 22.17 18.15
C SER A 143 -10.96 23.38 18.98
N ALA A 144 -11.10 24.59 18.44
CA ALA A 144 -10.94 25.79 19.25
C ALA A 144 -11.99 25.70 20.38
N VAL A 145 -11.52 25.59 21.62
CA VAL A 145 -12.32 25.73 22.83
C VAL A 145 -12.47 27.21 23.18
#